data_AF-A0A090VR45-F1
#
_entry.id   AF-A0A090VR45-F1
#
_cell.length_a   1.000
_cell.length_b   1.000
_cell.length_c   1.000
_cell.angle_alpha   90.00
_cell.angle_beta   90.00
_cell.angle_gamma   90.00
#
_symmetry.space_group_name_H-M   'P 1'
#
loop_
_entity.id
_entity.type
_entity.pdbx_description
1 polymer ?
#
loop_
_entity_poly.entity_id
_entity_poly.type
_entity_poly.pdbx_seq_one_letter_code
_entity_poly.pdbx_strand_id
1 'polypeptide(L)'
;MQFFNKTVYLVMVIACMVNTSCQNKEEEVKKETKENTIEKLSERPNILWLVTEDMGAYIPPFGDSTVVTPHLTKLAEEGVIYPNLYSTSGVCAPSRAAIATGMYPSSIGANHMRTNSYTKERGFRLTKRFRLQKLK
;
A
#
# COMPACT_ATOMS: atom_id res chain seq x y z
N MET A 1 -67.34 38.98 12.06
CA MET A 1 -66.21 39.22 11.13
C MET A 1 -64.83 39.26 11.84
N GLN A 2 -64.55 38.38 12.82
CA GLN A 2 -63.22 38.33 13.49
C GLN A 2 -62.46 36.99 13.30
N PHE A 3 -63.12 35.97 12.75
CA PHE A 3 -62.52 34.64 12.57
C PHE A 3 -61.62 34.55 11.33
N PHE A 4 -61.93 35.29 10.25
CA PHE A 4 -61.18 35.20 8.99
C PHE A 4 -59.74 35.73 9.11
N ASN A 5 -59.53 36.79 9.89
CA ASN A 5 -58.19 37.35 10.10
C ASN A 5 -57.28 36.45 10.95
N LYS A 6 -57.82 35.71 11.93
CA LYS A 6 -57.01 34.80 12.74
C LYS A 6 -56.56 33.58 11.95
N THR A 7 -57.42 33.02 11.10
CA THR A 7 -57.05 31.88 10.25
C THR A 7 -56.06 32.28 9.17
N VAL A 8 -56.24 33.45 8.54
CA VAL A 8 -55.27 33.99 7.56
C VAL A 8 -53.92 34.29 8.21
N TYR A 9 -53.92 34.88 9.41
CA TYR A 9 -52.71 35.17 10.16
C TYR A 9 -51.98 33.88 10.59
N LEU A 10 -52.73 32.86 11.02
CA LEU A 10 -52.18 31.55 11.39
C LEU A 10 -51.55 30.83 10.18
N VAL A 11 -52.19 30.89 9.01
CA VAL A 11 -51.65 30.32 7.77
C VAL A 11 -50.40 31.08 7.31
N MET A 12 -50.37 32.41 7.45
CA MET A 12 -49.18 33.22 7.14
C MET A 12 -47.99 32.89 8.05
N VAL A 13 -48.22 32.70 9.35
CA VAL A 13 -47.16 32.35 10.32
C VAL A 13 -46.61 30.94 10.04
N ILE A 14 -47.48 29.97 9.74
CA ILE A 14 -47.06 28.61 9.38
C ILE A 14 -46.26 28.62 8.06
N ALA A 15 -46.70 29.39 7.05
CA ALA A 15 -45.95 29.53 5.79
C ALA A 15 -44.58 30.17 6.00
N CYS A 16 -44.45 31.15 6.91
CA CYS A 16 -43.15 31.71 7.28
C CYS A 16 -42.25 30.68 7.97
N MET A 17 -42.78 29.87 8.90
CA MET A 17 -42.00 28.84 9.61
C MET A 17 -41.49 27.72 8.69
N VAL A 18 -42.23 27.39 7.62
CA VAL A 18 -41.79 26.39 6.63
C VAL A 18 -40.68 26.95 5.72
N ASN A 19 -40.68 28.27 5.46
CA ASN A 19 -39.65 28.91 4.63
C ASN A 19 -38.33 29.17 5.38
N THR A 20 -38.34 29.31 6.72
CA THR A 20 -37.09 29.46 7.51
C THR A 20 -36.41 28.14 7.88
N SER A 21 -37.00 26.98 7.56
CA SER A 21 -36.42 25.67 7.91
C SER A 21 -35.30 25.19 6.97
N CYS A 22 -35.01 25.90 5.88
CA CYS A 22 -33.90 25.61 4.96
C CYS A 22 -32.85 26.73 4.91
N GLN A 23 -32.56 27.37 6.03
CA GLN A 23 -31.23 27.97 6.22
C GLN A 23 -30.34 26.89 6.84
N ASN A 24 -29.75 26.07 5.97
CA ASN A 24 -28.55 25.33 6.34
C ASN A 24 -27.54 26.36 6.87
N LYS A 25 -27.33 26.36 8.18
CA LYS A 25 -26.14 26.96 8.77
C LYS A 25 -24.96 26.19 8.21
N GLU A 26 -24.29 26.78 7.22
CA GLU A 26 -22.85 26.58 7.09
C GLU A 26 -22.24 27.13 8.39
N GLU A 27 -22.12 26.27 9.39
CA GLU A 27 -21.13 26.51 10.42
C GLU A 27 -19.79 26.57 9.68
N GLU A 28 -19.16 27.74 9.70
CA GLU A 28 -17.73 27.91 9.44
C GLU A 28 -16.95 27.07 10.46
N VAL A 29 -16.97 25.76 10.28
CA VAL A 29 -15.89 24.90 10.74
C VAL A 29 -14.71 25.34 9.89
N LYS A 30 -13.80 26.11 10.50
CA LYS A 30 -12.40 26.22 10.08
C LYS A 30 -11.79 24.81 10.10
N LYS A 31 -12.23 23.97 9.18
CA LYS A 31 -11.46 22.84 8.71
C LYS A 31 -10.38 23.51 7.90
N GLU A 32 -9.18 23.52 8.46
CA GLU A 32 -7.98 23.51 7.64
C GLU A 32 -8.16 22.35 6.66
N THR A 33 -8.73 22.68 5.51
CA THR A 33 -8.62 21.87 4.31
C THR A 33 -7.14 21.95 4.01
N LYS A 34 -6.36 21.01 4.58
CA LYS A 34 -5.17 20.53 3.90
C LYS A 34 -5.68 20.10 2.54
N GLU A 35 -5.58 21.02 1.61
CA GLU A 35 -5.65 20.78 0.19
C GLU A 35 -4.58 19.72 -0.04
N ASN A 36 -5.01 18.46 0.05
CA ASN A 36 -4.23 17.30 -0.34
C ASN A 36 -3.98 17.53 -1.81
N THR A 37 -2.91 18.26 -2.08
CA THR A 37 -2.30 18.39 -3.38
C THR A 37 -2.00 16.95 -3.71
N ILE A 38 -2.85 16.33 -4.55
CA ILE A 38 -2.55 15.03 -5.11
C ILE A 38 -1.33 15.32 -5.96
N GLU A 39 -0.14 15.21 -5.36
CA GLU A 39 1.10 15.35 -6.07
C GLU A 39 1.04 14.33 -7.17
N LYS A 40 0.84 14.82 -8.40
CA LYS A 40 0.76 14.00 -9.57
C LYS A 40 2.07 13.23 -9.61
N LEU A 41 2.00 11.92 -9.35
CA LEU A 41 3.17 11.05 -9.43
C LEU A 41 3.84 11.31 -10.77
N SER A 42 5.17 11.46 -10.76
CA SER A 42 5.94 11.57 -11.99
C SER A 42 5.54 10.43 -12.93
N GLU A 43 5.47 10.68 -14.24
CA GLU A 43 5.10 9.66 -15.23
C GLU A 43 5.93 8.37 -15.11
N ARG A 44 7.12 8.46 -14.51
CA ARG A 44 7.99 7.33 -14.17
C ARG A 44 8.44 7.43 -12.71
N PRO A 45 7.72 6.81 -11.77
CA PRO A 45 8.11 6.85 -10.37
C PRO A 45 9.45 6.13 -10.15
N ASN A 46 10.21 6.60 -9.16
CA ASN A 46 11.37 5.88 -8.67
C ASN A 46 10.91 4.68 -7.85
N ILE A 47 11.55 3.53 -8.04
CA ILE A 47 11.24 2.30 -7.29
C ILE A 47 12.41 2.02 -6.36
N LEU A 48 12.18 2.09 -5.06
CA LEU A 48 13.12 1.65 -4.03
C LEU A 48 12.69 0.27 -3.51
N TRP A 49 13.54 -0.73 -3.72
CA TRP A 49 13.31 -2.07 -3.19
C TRP A 49 14.14 -2.28 -1.92
N LEU A 50 13.47 -2.40 -0.77
CA LEU A 50 14.09 -2.75 0.51
C LEU A 50 13.87 -4.24 0.80
N VAL A 51 14.95 -4.99 1.02
CA VAL A 51 14.91 -6.41 1.41
C VAL A 51 15.63 -6.60 2.73
N THR A 52 14.97 -7.24 3.67
CA THR A 52 15.57 -7.71 4.93
C THR A 52 15.86 -9.20 4.83
N GLU A 53 17.03 -9.62 5.31
CA GLU A 53 17.40 -11.04 5.39
C GLU A 53 16.98 -11.61 6.75
N ASP A 54 16.49 -12.85 6.75
CA ASP A 54 16.13 -13.62 7.96
C ASP A 54 15.17 -12.92 8.94
N MET A 55 14.24 -12.11 8.41
CA MET A 55 13.23 -11.40 9.21
C MET A 55 11.87 -12.11 9.17
N GLY A 56 11.31 -12.40 10.35
CA GLY A 56 9.94 -12.90 10.52
C GLY A 56 8.92 -11.79 10.75
N ALA A 57 7.66 -12.17 11.00
CA ALA A 57 6.56 -11.25 11.32
C ALA A 57 6.62 -10.68 12.76
N TYR A 58 7.78 -10.70 13.40
CA TYR A 58 8.00 -10.30 14.79
C TYR A 58 8.27 -8.79 14.90
N ILE A 59 7.38 -7.97 14.32
CA ILE A 59 7.45 -6.50 14.37
C ILE A 59 6.06 -5.88 14.55
N PRO A 60 5.96 -4.62 15.05
CA PRO A 60 4.69 -3.99 15.40
C PRO A 60 3.65 -3.95 14.27
N PRO A 61 4.01 -3.71 12.99
CA PRO A 61 3.05 -3.78 11.87
C PRO A 61 2.31 -5.12 11.71
N PHE A 62 2.86 -6.20 12.28
CA PHE A 62 2.26 -7.55 12.27
C PHE A 62 1.72 -7.97 13.65
N GLY A 63 1.66 -7.06 14.62
CA GLY A 63 1.05 -7.28 15.94
C GLY A 63 2.02 -7.65 17.07
N ASP A 64 3.34 -7.70 16.81
CA ASP A 64 4.35 -7.97 17.85
C ASP A 64 5.01 -6.67 18.32
N SER A 65 4.79 -6.29 19.57
CA SER A 65 5.34 -5.07 20.19
C SER A 65 6.66 -5.29 20.95
N THR A 66 7.27 -6.47 20.85
CA THR A 66 8.52 -6.80 21.55
C THR A 66 9.71 -5.95 21.08
N VAL A 67 9.71 -5.56 19.79
CA VAL A 67 10.78 -4.76 19.17
C VAL A 67 10.23 -3.43 18.68
N VAL A 68 10.96 -2.35 18.91
CA VAL A 68 10.59 -1.00 18.50
C VAL A 68 11.17 -0.70 17.11
N THR A 69 10.31 -0.55 16.10
CA THR A 69 10.71 -0.30 14.69
C THR A 69 10.03 0.95 14.10
N PRO A 70 10.33 2.17 14.59
CA PRO A 70 9.53 3.36 14.31
C PRO A 70 9.46 3.71 12.82
N HIS A 71 10.56 3.51 12.07
CA HIS A 71 10.60 3.78 10.63
C HIS A 71 9.80 2.75 9.82
N LEU A 72 9.82 1.47 10.21
CA LEU A 72 9.03 0.44 9.54
C LEU A 72 7.54 0.58 9.86
N THR A 73 7.21 0.97 11.10
CA THR A 73 5.83 1.27 11.50
C THR A 73 5.28 2.42 10.67
N LYS A 74 6.02 3.52 10.57
CA LYS A 74 5.63 4.65 9.72
C LYS A 74 5.45 4.24 8.25
N LEU A 75 6.37 3.45 7.70
CA LEU A 75 6.26 2.95 6.33
C LEU A 75 5.01 2.09 6.11
N ALA A 76 4.63 1.29 7.12
CA ALA A 76 3.44 0.45 7.08
C ALA A 76 2.14 1.26 7.19
N GLU A 77 2.13 2.33 7.99
CA GLU A 77 0.98 3.26 8.14
C GLU A 77 0.73 4.10 6.89
N GLU A 78 1.80 4.50 6.18
CA GLU A 78 1.73 5.27 4.93
C GLU A 78 1.53 4.38 3.69
N GLY A 79 1.58 3.05 3.86
CA GLY A 79 1.63 2.07 2.77
C GLY A 79 0.52 1.02 2.81
N VAL A 80 0.81 -0.11 2.18
CA VAL A 80 -0.08 -1.28 2.14
C VAL A 80 0.65 -2.48 2.75
N ILE A 81 0.01 -3.15 3.70
CA ILE A 81 0.53 -4.33 4.39
C ILE A 81 -0.08 -5.59 3.78
N TYR A 82 0.75 -6.60 3.51
CA TYR A 82 0.32 -7.93 3.08
C TYR A 82 0.52 -8.94 4.23
N PRO A 83 -0.50 -9.24 5.05
CA PRO A 83 -0.35 -10.13 6.22
C PRO A 83 -0.09 -11.59 5.83
N ASN A 84 -0.43 -11.97 4.60
CA ASN A 84 -0.30 -13.33 4.07
C ASN A 84 0.72 -13.35 2.91
N LEU A 85 1.95 -12.92 3.18
CA LEU A 85 3.06 -12.92 2.22
C LEU A 85 4.02 -14.09 2.54
N TYR A 86 4.30 -14.93 1.55
CA TYR A 86 5.15 -16.11 1.73
C TYR A 86 6.36 -16.07 0.79
N SER A 87 7.54 -16.43 1.31
CA SER A 87 8.70 -16.68 0.47
C SER A 87 8.54 -17.98 -0.30
N THR A 88 8.94 -17.99 -1.58
CA THR A 88 8.94 -19.21 -2.43
C THR A 88 9.97 -20.24 -1.96
N SER A 89 10.90 -19.84 -1.11
CA SER A 89 11.89 -20.72 -0.48
C SER A 89 12.35 -20.15 0.86
N GLY A 90 12.52 -21.00 1.87
CA GLY A 90 13.11 -20.62 3.17
C GLY A 90 14.63 -20.43 3.15
N VAL A 91 15.22 -20.26 1.95
CA VAL A 91 16.67 -20.23 1.75
C VAL A 91 16.99 -18.97 0.91
N CYS A 92 17.92 -18.14 1.40
CA CYS A 92 18.23 -16.81 0.85
C CYS A 92 18.52 -16.80 -0.67
N ALA A 93 19.40 -17.67 -1.18
CA ALA A 93 19.75 -17.67 -2.62
C ALA A 93 18.56 -17.97 -3.56
N PRO A 94 17.79 -19.07 -3.38
CA PRO A 94 16.56 -19.31 -4.15
C PRO A 94 15.51 -18.22 -3.94
N SER A 95 15.30 -17.72 -2.73
CA SER A 95 14.34 -16.64 -2.46
C SER A 95 14.69 -15.36 -3.24
N ARG A 96 15.95 -14.91 -3.18
CA ARG A 96 16.44 -13.77 -3.96
C ARG A 96 16.38 -14.01 -5.46
N ALA A 97 16.66 -15.23 -5.92
CA ALA A 97 16.53 -15.56 -7.34
C ALA A 97 15.07 -15.40 -7.80
N ALA A 98 14.11 -15.87 -7.01
CA ALA A 98 12.69 -15.71 -7.31
C ALA A 98 12.27 -14.23 -7.35
N ILE A 99 12.74 -13.44 -6.40
CA ILE A 99 12.52 -11.98 -6.35
C ILE A 99 13.08 -11.30 -7.61
N ALA A 100 14.32 -11.59 -7.97
CA ALA A 100 15.01 -10.93 -9.07
C ALA A 100 14.45 -11.29 -10.45
N THR A 101 13.93 -12.50 -10.62
CA THR A 101 13.44 -12.99 -11.92
C THR A 101 11.93 -13.06 -12.05
N GLY A 102 11.18 -12.96 -10.94
CA GLY A 102 9.73 -13.20 -10.93
C GLY A 102 9.35 -14.64 -11.28
N MET A 103 10.24 -15.61 -11.05
CA MET A 103 10.02 -17.02 -11.39
C MET A 103 10.23 -17.92 -10.18
N TYR A 104 9.54 -19.06 -10.13
CA TYR A 104 9.83 -20.08 -9.13
C TYR A 104 11.27 -20.61 -9.28
N PRO A 105 12.01 -20.80 -8.17
CA PRO A 105 13.38 -21.29 -8.22
C PRO A 105 13.52 -22.63 -8.96
N SER A 106 12.49 -23.48 -8.86
CA SER A 106 12.41 -24.78 -9.54
C SER A 106 12.41 -24.65 -11.06
N SER A 107 11.78 -23.61 -11.60
CA SER A 107 11.68 -23.36 -13.04
C SER A 107 12.99 -22.87 -13.67
N ILE A 108 13.88 -22.28 -12.87
CA ILE A 108 15.16 -21.69 -13.33
C ILE A 108 16.39 -22.44 -12.82
N GLY A 109 16.20 -23.57 -12.12
CA GLY A 109 17.30 -24.35 -11.55
C GLY A 109 18.03 -23.67 -10.38
N ALA A 110 17.40 -22.70 -9.70
CA ALA A 110 17.99 -21.90 -8.63
C ALA A 110 17.72 -22.45 -7.21
N ASN A 111 17.42 -23.75 -7.08
CA ASN A 111 16.92 -24.35 -5.83
C ASN A 111 17.93 -24.43 -4.67
N HIS A 112 19.21 -24.16 -4.91
CA HIS A 112 20.27 -24.51 -3.97
C HIS A 112 21.01 -23.29 -3.45
N MET A 113 21.30 -23.31 -2.14
CA MET A 113 22.20 -22.36 -1.50
C MET A 113 23.64 -22.73 -1.83
N ARG A 114 24.34 -21.90 -2.62
CA ARG A 114 25.75 -22.08 -2.98
C ARG A 114 26.03 -23.35 -3.80
N THR A 115 25.62 -23.34 -5.06
CA THR A 115 26.13 -24.31 -6.03
C THR A 115 27.34 -23.77 -6.75
N ASN A 116 28.36 -24.62 -6.89
CA ASN A 116 29.23 -24.51 -8.04
C ASN A 116 28.36 -24.72 -9.28
N SER A 117 28.53 -23.86 -10.29
CA SER A 117 27.83 -23.97 -11.55
C SER A 117 28.40 -25.19 -12.29
N TYR A 118 27.93 -26.40 -11.96
CA TYR A 118 28.21 -27.65 -12.66
C TYR A 118 27.50 -27.64 -14.03
N THR A 119 27.66 -26.56 -14.78
CA THR A 119 26.99 -26.31 -16.05
C THR A 119 27.50 -27.25 -17.13
N LYS A 120 28.75 -27.73 -17.00
CA LYS A 120 29.31 -28.76 -17.88
C LYS A 120 28.62 -30.10 -17.68
N GLU A 121 28.25 -30.44 -16.44
CA GLU A 121 27.72 -31.74 -16.05
C GLU A 121 26.20 -31.81 -16.16
N ARG A 122 25.49 -30.70 -15.87
CA ARG A 122 24.02 -30.66 -15.80
C ARG A 122 23.33 -30.10 -17.03
N GLY A 123 24.08 -29.70 -18.06
CA GLY A 123 23.54 -29.36 -19.38
C GLY A 123 22.59 -28.15 -19.44
N PHE A 124 22.43 -27.38 -18.36
CA PHE A 124 21.55 -26.21 -18.34
C PHE A 124 22.19 -25.10 -19.20
N ARG A 125 21.81 -25.07 -20.48
CA ARG A 125 22.24 -24.05 -21.43
C ARG A 125 21.59 -22.74 -21.02
N LEU A 126 22.30 -21.92 -20.25
CA LEU A 126 21.96 -20.51 -20.09
C LEU A 126 21.73 -19.96 -21.50
N THR A 127 20.50 -19.57 -21.80
CA THR A 127 20.21 -18.85 -23.03
C THR A 127 21.17 -17.66 -23.08
N LYS A 128 21.77 -17.42 -24.25
CA LYS A 128 22.91 -16.48 -24.44
C LYS A 128 22.69 -15.08 -23.84
N ARG A 129 21.46 -14.73 -23.47
CA ARG A 129 21.01 -13.45 -22.91
C ARG A 129 21.61 -13.11 -21.54
N PHE A 130 22.06 -14.07 -20.74
CA PHE A 130 22.62 -13.82 -19.39
C PHE A 130 24.15 -13.96 -19.28
N ARG A 131 24.88 -14.17 -20.38
CA ARG A 131 26.34 -14.44 -20.36
C ARG A 131 27.21 -13.21 -20.05
N LEU A 132 26.64 -12.02 -19.87
CA LEU A 132 27.41 -10.76 -19.88
C LEU A 132 27.90 -10.24 -18.51
N GLN A 133 27.63 -10.90 -17.39
CA GLN A 133 28.00 -10.34 -16.07
C GLN A 133 29.16 -11.03 -15.34
N LYS A 134 29.97 -11.88 -16.00
CA LYS A 134 31.09 -12.57 -15.33
C LYS A 134 32.46 -12.44 -15.99
N LEU A 135 32.71 -11.33 -16.67
CA LEU A 135 34.06 -11.01 -17.18
C LEU A 135 34.43 -9.56 -16.84
N LYS A 136 34.71 -9.31 -15.56
CA LYS A 136 35.80 -8.46 -15.07
C LYS A 136 36.29 -9.04 -13.75
#